data_AF-A0A5K1JIW2-F1
#
_entry.id   AF-A0A5K1JIW2-F1
#
_cell.length_a   1.000
_cell.length_b   1.000
_cell.length_c   1.000
_cell.angle_alpha   90.00
_cell.angle_beta   90.00
_cell.angle_gamma   90.00
#
_symmetry.space_group_name_H-M   'P 1'
#
loop_
_entity.id
_entity.type
_entity.pdbx_description
1 polymer ?
#
loop_
_entity_poly.entity_id
_entity_poly.type
_entity_poly.pdbx_seq_one_letter_code
_entity_poly.pdbx_strand_id
1 'polypeptide(L)'
;MFCPTCGSPISDDAKFCPVCGSAVGAASAAAAPQPRPAPAQTIQPAPQPQQQYTGQYAQQSASAPMGYGPVKADRSLIGWLLLSLVTCGIYSFYFLYCLARDINVMCQDDGDSTPGLAAFILLSFVTCGFYAYYWYYKIGNRLQANAPRYGLVFQENGTTVLLWQIIGVLLCGLGPIFAMNIIINNTNAMATAYNIRLGAHA
;
A
#
# COMPACT_ATOMS: atom_id res chain seq x y z
N MET A 1 62.41 20.61 -17.11
CA MET A 1 61.57 19.38 -17.15
C MET A 1 60.23 19.64 -17.84
N PHE A 2 59.39 18.62 -18.13
CA PHE A 2 58.04 18.82 -18.68
C PHE A 2 56.97 18.58 -17.61
N CYS A 3 55.89 19.35 -17.62
CA CYS A 3 54.79 19.17 -16.67
C CYS A 3 54.09 17.81 -16.90
N PRO A 4 53.94 16.94 -15.88
CA PRO A 4 53.32 15.63 -16.04
C PRO A 4 51.82 15.71 -16.37
N THR A 5 51.18 16.84 -16.10
CA THR A 5 49.74 17.04 -16.31
C THR A 5 49.41 17.51 -17.73
N CYS A 6 50.21 18.41 -18.30
CA CYS A 6 49.89 19.03 -19.60
C CYS A 6 51.02 19.02 -20.64
N GLY A 7 52.22 18.56 -20.28
CA GLY A 7 53.34 18.40 -21.22
C GLY A 7 54.08 19.70 -21.59
N SER A 8 53.74 20.85 -21.02
CA SER A 8 54.49 22.10 -21.30
C SER A 8 55.88 22.08 -20.65
N PRO A 9 56.91 22.68 -21.27
CA PRO A 9 58.22 22.82 -20.65
C PRO A 9 58.14 23.74 -19.43
N ILE A 10 58.76 23.34 -18.33
CA ILE A 10 58.84 24.07 -17.06
C ILE A 10 60.29 24.07 -16.54
N SER A 11 60.66 25.11 -15.79
CA SER A 11 61.96 25.15 -15.12
C SER A 11 62.05 24.10 -14.02
N ASP A 12 63.27 23.63 -13.73
CA ASP A 12 63.48 22.52 -12.80
C ASP A 12 63.17 22.87 -11.34
N ASP A 13 63.09 24.15 -11.00
CA ASP A 13 62.74 24.65 -9.65
C ASP A 13 61.28 25.12 -9.52
N ALA A 14 60.44 24.93 -10.54
CA ALA A 14 59.05 25.36 -10.52
C ALA A 14 58.21 24.49 -9.57
N LYS A 15 57.50 25.12 -8.62
CA LYS A 15 56.57 24.43 -7.70
C LYS A 15 55.16 24.22 -8.29
N PHE A 16 54.79 25.03 -9.29
CA PHE A 16 53.51 24.95 -9.99
C PHE A 16 53.72 25.22 -11.49
N CYS A 17 52.97 24.54 -12.34
CA CYS A 17 53.00 24.77 -13.79
C CYS A 17 52.34 26.11 -14.11
N PRO A 18 53.01 27.06 -14.78
CA PRO A 18 52.43 28.36 -15.12
C PRO A 18 51.35 28.29 -16.20
N VAL A 19 51.29 27.18 -16.96
CA VAL A 19 50.34 27.02 -18.07
C VAL A 19 49.02 26.41 -17.60
N CYS A 20 49.06 25.36 -16.77
CA CYS A 20 47.86 24.64 -16.32
C CYS A 20 47.58 24.73 -14.82
N GLY A 21 48.50 25.31 -14.04
CA GLY A 21 48.35 25.51 -12.59
C GLY A 21 48.65 24.29 -11.72
N SER A 22 48.96 23.12 -12.29
CA SER A 22 49.19 21.91 -11.47
C SER A 22 50.49 22.00 -10.67
N ALA A 23 50.43 21.63 -9.39
CA ALA A 23 51.61 21.49 -8.53
C ALA A 23 52.54 20.40 -9.09
N VAL A 24 53.83 20.68 -9.12
CA VAL A 24 54.85 19.75 -9.62
C VAL A 24 55.74 19.34 -8.44
N GLY A 25 55.74 18.04 -8.14
CA GLY A 25 56.54 17.43 -7.09
C GLY A 25 55.87 17.36 -5.71
N ALA A 26 55.08 16.31 -5.46
CA ALA A 26 54.89 15.75 -4.13
C ALA A 26 54.32 14.32 -4.21
N ALA A 27 55.13 13.32 -3.86
CA ALA A 27 54.67 11.98 -3.50
C ALA A 27 54.59 11.86 -1.97
N SER A 28 53.36 11.63 -1.50
CA SER A 28 52.84 11.05 -0.24
C SER A 28 53.60 11.22 1.10
N ALA A 29 52.90 11.77 2.10
CA ALA A 29 53.06 11.37 3.51
C ALA A 29 51.75 11.59 4.29
N ALA A 30 51.30 10.56 4.98
CA ALA A 30 50.18 10.59 5.92
C ALA A 30 50.63 11.09 7.31
N ALA A 31 49.83 11.95 7.98
CA ALA A 31 49.69 11.98 9.45
C ALA A 31 48.64 13.01 9.95
N ALA A 32 47.89 12.58 10.96
CA ALA A 32 47.16 13.30 12.03
C ALA A 32 45.86 14.10 11.70
N PRO A 33 44.70 13.69 12.26
CA PRO A 33 43.49 14.52 12.30
C PRO A 33 43.57 15.59 13.41
N GLN A 34 43.36 16.85 13.04
CA GLN A 34 43.13 18.00 13.93
C GLN A 34 41.63 18.12 14.28
N PRO A 35 41.24 18.72 15.44
CA PRO A 35 39.83 18.90 15.82
C PRO A 35 39.16 19.94 14.91
N ARG A 36 38.06 19.56 14.24
CA ARG A 36 37.29 20.44 13.36
C ARG A 36 36.04 20.96 14.08
N PRO A 37 35.72 22.28 14.02
CA PRO A 37 34.46 22.81 14.52
C PRO A 37 33.27 22.26 13.74
N ALA A 38 32.17 21.98 14.45
CA ALA A 38 30.97 21.35 13.91
C ALA A 38 30.34 22.17 12.77
N PRO A 39 30.10 21.59 11.58
CA PRO A 39 29.28 22.21 10.56
C PRO A 39 27.81 22.20 10.99
N ALA A 40 27.14 23.34 10.84
CA ALA A 40 25.69 23.45 10.93
C ALA A 40 25.04 22.44 9.97
N GLN A 41 24.25 21.52 10.52
CA GLN A 41 23.48 20.57 9.73
C GLN A 41 22.38 21.32 9.00
N THR A 42 22.48 21.39 7.67
CA THR A 42 21.28 21.55 6.86
C THR A 42 20.43 20.31 7.09
N ILE A 43 19.23 20.50 7.62
CA ILE A 43 18.24 19.44 7.76
C ILE A 43 17.83 19.03 6.35
N GLN A 44 18.49 18.00 5.80
CA GLN A 44 17.96 17.26 4.68
C GLN A 44 16.74 16.47 5.19
N PRO A 45 15.56 16.58 4.56
CA PRO A 45 14.48 15.63 4.84
C PRO A 45 15.04 14.23 4.55
N ALA A 46 15.02 13.37 5.56
CA ALA A 46 15.40 11.97 5.40
C ALA A 46 14.60 11.38 4.23
N PRO A 47 15.24 10.68 3.27
CA PRO A 47 14.50 9.87 2.32
C PRO A 47 13.67 8.89 3.14
N GLN A 48 12.35 9.03 3.08
CA GLN A 48 11.45 8.05 3.66
C GLN A 48 11.84 6.69 3.06
N PRO A 49 11.97 5.62 3.88
CA PRO A 49 12.10 4.29 3.34
C PRO A 49 10.81 3.99 2.58
N GLN A 50 10.81 4.20 1.26
CA GLN A 50 9.90 3.51 0.36
C GLN A 50 10.22 2.04 0.56
N GLN A 51 9.41 1.36 1.38
CA GLN A 51 9.44 -0.08 1.49
C GLN A 51 9.03 -0.64 0.14
N GLN A 52 10.03 -0.81 -0.71
CA GLN A 52 9.99 -1.62 -1.90
C GLN A 52 9.91 -3.06 -1.40
N TYR A 53 8.69 -3.49 -1.07
CA TYR A 53 8.39 -4.88 -0.76
C TYR A 53 8.47 -5.68 -2.06
N THR A 54 9.70 -5.95 -2.50
CA THR A 54 10.00 -7.03 -3.44
C THR A 54 9.83 -8.35 -2.69
N GLY A 55 8.56 -8.72 -2.47
CA GLY A 55 8.17 -10.04 -2.03
C GLY A 55 7.87 -10.88 -3.25
N GLN A 56 8.72 -11.88 -3.49
CA GLN A 56 8.44 -13.00 -4.37
C GLN A 56 7.11 -13.67 -3.99
N TYR A 57 6.01 -13.28 -4.65
CA TYR A 57 4.92 -14.20 -4.94
C TYR A 57 5.12 -14.60 -6.39
N ALA A 58 5.97 -15.59 -6.60
CA ALA A 58 6.01 -16.31 -7.84
C ALA A 58 4.59 -16.81 -8.12
N GLN A 59 3.88 -16.11 -9.00
CA GLN A 59 3.12 -16.69 -10.10
C GLN A 59 2.29 -17.93 -9.74
N GLN A 60 1.55 -17.88 -8.63
CA GLN A 60 0.41 -18.77 -8.46
C GLN A 60 -0.76 -18.08 -9.12
N SER A 61 -0.84 -18.23 -10.44
CA SER A 61 -2.04 -17.92 -11.21
C SER A 61 -3.18 -18.75 -10.63
N ALA A 62 -3.91 -18.17 -9.69
CA ALA A 62 -5.17 -18.72 -9.22
C ALA A 62 -6.08 -18.83 -10.47
N SER A 63 -6.44 -20.06 -10.81
CA SER A 63 -7.42 -20.36 -11.84
C SER A 63 -8.71 -19.59 -11.56
N ALA A 64 -9.31 -19.01 -12.60
CA ALA A 64 -10.61 -18.38 -12.46
C ALA A 64 -11.60 -19.42 -11.91
N PRO A 65 -12.43 -19.07 -10.92
CA PRO A 65 -13.41 -19.98 -10.33
C PRO A 65 -14.31 -20.63 -11.36
N MET A 66 -14.25 -21.96 -11.43
CA MET A 66 -15.22 -22.75 -12.16
C MET A 66 -16.51 -22.83 -11.33
N GLY A 67 -17.49 -21.95 -11.60
CA GLY A 67 -18.85 -22.09 -11.07
C GLY A 67 -19.62 -20.81 -10.73
N TYR A 68 -18.95 -19.65 -10.66
CA TYR A 68 -19.60 -18.36 -10.34
C TYR A 68 -19.48 -17.37 -11.50
N GLY A 69 -20.57 -16.65 -11.78
CA GLY A 69 -20.62 -15.61 -12.81
C GLY A 69 -19.84 -14.33 -12.45
N PRO A 70 -19.90 -13.30 -13.31
CA PRO A 70 -19.22 -12.03 -13.07
C PRO A 70 -19.64 -11.39 -11.74
N VAL A 71 -18.67 -10.75 -11.08
CA VAL A 71 -18.87 -10.07 -9.80
C VAL A 71 -19.00 -8.56 -10.04
N LYS A 72 -19.89 -7.88 -9.31
CA LYS A 72 -20.02 -6.41 -9.44
C LYS A 72 -18.68 -5.73 -9.13
N ALA A 73 -18.24 -4.76 -9.94
CA ALA A 73 -16.93 -4.11 -9.81
C ALA A 73 -17.00 -2.57 -9.71
N ASP A 74 -18.20 -2.00 -9.79
CA ASP A 74 -18.52 -0.58 -9.87
C ASP A 74 -19.27 -0.09 -8.62
N ARG A 75 -19.02 -0.68 -7.44
CA ARG A 75 -19.69 -0.25 -6.20
C ARG A 75 -19.26 1.18 -5.86
N SER A 76 -20.20 2.07 -5.60
CA SER A 76 -19.89 3.47 -5.26
C SER A 76 -20.13 3.74 -3.78
N LEU A 77 -19.18 4.43 -3.13
CA LEU A 77 -19.33 4.88 -1.75
C LEU A 77 -20.51 5.85 -1.61
N ILE A 78 -20.62 6.80 -2.55
CA ILE A 78 -21.69 7.80 -2.56
C ILE A 78 -23.05 7.13 -2.75
N GLY A 79 -23.15 6.16 -3.66
CA GLY A 79 -24.37 5.38 -3.85
C GLY A 79 -24.72 4.59 -2.59
N TRP A 80 -23.74 3.96 -1.93
CA TRP A 80 -23.95 3.29 -0.66
C TRP A 80 -24.46 4.24 0.42
N LEU A 81 -23.87 5.42 0.58
CA LEU A 81 -24.25 6.39 1.59
C LEU A 81 -25.66 6.94 1.35
N LEU A 82 -25.95 7.37 0.12
CA LEU A 82 -27.25 7.96 -0.23
C LEU A 82 -28.38 6.95 -0.15
N LEU A 83 -28.20 5.74 -0.68
CA LEU A 83 -29.24 4.71 -0.60
C LEU A 83 -29.43 4.23 0.83
N SER A 84 -28.36 4.15 1.63
CA SER A 84 -28.48 3.85 3.06
C SER A 84 -29.26 4.94 3.79
N LEU A 85 -29.07 6.21 3.47
CA LEU A 85 -29.84 7.30 4.06
C LEU A 85 -31.32 7.22 3.67
N VAL A 86 -31.63 7.04 2.38
CA VAL A 86 -33.00 6.98 1.86
C VAL A 86 -33.76 5.75 2.39
N THR A 87 -33.07 4.65 2.63
CA THR A 87 -33.66 3.39 3.11
C THR A 87 -33.54 3.18 4.63
N CYS A 88 -33.20 4.24 5.38
CA CYS A 88 -33.02 4.17 6.84
C CYS A 88 -32.06 3.05 7.28
N GLY A 89 -30.97 2.86 6.54
CA GLY A 89 -29.90 1.90 6.82
C GLY A 89 -30.13 0.50 6.26
N ILE A 90 -31.34 0.16 5.78
CA ILE A 90 -31.66 -1.18 5.26
C ILE A 90 -30.78 -1.55 4.07
N TYR A 91 -30.55 -0.59 3.16
CA TYR A 91 -29.66 -0.81 2.02
C TYR A 91 -28.22 -1.15 2.44
N SER A 92 -27.73 -0.63 3.56
CA SER A 92 -26.40 -0.95 4.06
C SER A 92 -26.25 -2.44 4.35
N PHE A 93 -27.27 -3.07 4.93
CA PHE A 93 -27.27 -4.52 5.17
C PHE A 93 -27.32 -5.34 3.88
N TYR A 94 -28.16 -4.93 2.92
CA TYR A 94 -28.18 -5.57 1.59
C TYR A 94 -26.82 -5.45 0.89
N PHE A 95 -26.20 -4.27 0.97
CA PHE A 95 -24.88 -4.03 0.43
C PHE A 95 -23.82 -4.95 1.06
N LEU A 96 -23.80 -5.04 2.40
CA LEU A 96 -22.88 -5.92 3.14
C LEU A 96 -23.10 -7.39 2.80
N TYR A 97 -24.34 -7.83 2.61
CA TYR A 97 -24.66 -9.17 2.14
C TYR A 97 -24.04 -9.45 0.76
N CYS A 98 -24.30 -8.59 -0.23
CA CYS A 98 -23.74 -8.72 -1.57
C CYS A 98 -22.22 -8.68 -1.54
N LEU A 99 -21.64 -7.73 -0.80
CA LEU A 99 -20.21 -7.59 -0.61
C LEU A 99 -19.58 -8.87 -0.05
N ALA A 100 -20.13 -9.43 1.02
CA ALA A 100 -19.60 -10.65 1.65
C ALA A 100 -19.64 -11.86 0.71
N ARG A 101 -20.76 -12.03 -0.01
CA ARG A 101 -20.90 -13.09 -1.02
C ARG A 101 -19.86 -12.94 -2.12
N ASP A 102 -19.71 -11.73 -2.64
CA ASP A 102 -18.82 -11.44 -3.76
C ASP A 102 -17.34 -11.59 -3.35
N ILE A 103 -16.98 -11.22 -2.11
CA ILE A 103 -15.65 -11.52 -1.53
C ILE A 103 -15.44 -13.02 -1.41
N ASN A 104 -16.44 -13.80 -0.96
CA ASN A 104 -16.33 -15.25 -0.88
C ASN A 104 -16.07 -15.89 -2.26
N VAL A 105 -16.68 -15.34 -3.32
CA VAL A 105 -16.45 -15.79 -4.70
C VAL A 105 -15.03 -15.46 -5.16
N MET A 106 -14.58 -14.22 -4.98
CA MET A 106 -13.24 -13.79 -5.42
C MET A 106 -12.10 -14.38 -4.60
N CYS A 107 -12.34 -14.68 -3.32
CA CYS A 107 -11.35 -15.24 -2.41
C CYS A 107 -11.58 -16.73 -2.18
N GLN A 108 -12.22 -17.44 -3.11
CA GLN A 108 -12.41 -18.89 -2.95
C GLN A 108 -11.07 -19.63 -2.85
N ASP A 109 -11.11 -20.84 -2.29
CA ASP A 109 -9.95 -21.71 -2.13
C ASP A 109 -8.80 -21.07 -1.35
N ASP A 110 -9.08 -20.09 -0.49
CA ASP A 110 -8.12 -19.50 0.46
C ASP A 110 -8.16 -20.14 1.85
N GLY A 111 -9.04 -21.11 2.06
CA GLY A 111 -9.22 -21.81 3.33
C GLY A 111 -9.98 -20.99 4.39
N ASP A 112 -10.51 -19.81 4.04
CA ASP A 112 -11.30 -18.96 4.93
C ASP A 112 -12.65 -18.60 4.30
N SER A 113 -13.54 -17.98 5.08
CA SER A 113 -14.82 -17.46 4.62
C SER A 113 -15.21 -16.18 5.34
N THR A 114 -15.87 -15.29 4.60
CA THR A 114 -16.47 -14.08 5.12
C THR A 114 -17.85 -14.46 5.66
N PRO A 115 -18.10 -14.32 6.97
CA PRO A 115 -19.39 -14.64 7.56
C PRO A 115 -20.51 -13.83 6.89
N GLY A 116 -21.62 -14.48 6.56
CA GLY A 116 -22.75 -13.81 5.90
C GLY A 116 -23.47 -12.82 6.81
N LEU A 117 -24.43 -12.10 6.22
CA LEU A 117 -25.21 -11.05 6.91
C LEU A 117 -25.90 -11.55 8.19
N ALA A 118 -26.42 -12.78 8.19
CA ALA A 118 -27.07 -13.35 9.37
C ALA A 118 -26.10 -13.48 10.56
N ALA A 119 -24.90 -14.01 10.32
CA ALA A 119 -23.86 -14.09 11.34
C ALA A 119 -23.43 -12.68 11.78
N PHE A 120 -23.26 -11.75 10.83
CA PHE A 120 -22.98 -10.35 11.13
C PHE A 120 -23.99 -9.73 12.10
N ILE A 121 -25.29 -9.84 11.81
CA ILE A 121 -26.34 -9.23 12.65
C ILE A 121 -26.41 -9.93 14.01
N LEU A 122 -26.52 -11.26 14.02
CA LEU A 122 -26.71 -12.03 15.25
C LEU A 122 -25.53 -11.88 16.20
N LEU A 123 -24.30 -12.07 15.71
CA LEU A 123 -23.13 -11.99 16.57
C LEU A 123 -22.85 -10.54 16.98
N SER A 124 -23.15 -9.55 16.14
CA SER A 124 -23.04 -8.14 16.55
C SER A 124 -24.02 -7.83 17.67
N PHE A 125 -25.24 -8.36 17.66
CA PHE A 125 -26.17 -8.16 18.76
C PHE A 125 -25.69 -8.85 20.04
N VAL A 126 -25.28 -10.13 19.94
CA VAL A 126 -24.79 -10.92 21.09
C VAL A 126 -23.52 -10.33 21.71
N THR A 127 -22.66 -9.71 20.90
CA THR A 127 -21.38 -9.14 21.36
C THR A 127 -21.44 -7.63 21.56
N CYS A 128 -22.63 -7.02 21.65
CA CYS A 128 -22.80 -5.57 21.82
C CYS A 128 -22.02 -4.72 20.80
N GLY A 129 -21.95 -5.18 19.55
CA GLY A 129 -21.30 -4.50 18.44
C GLY A 129 -19.83 -4.87 18.23
N PHE A 130 -19.16 -5.55 19.17
CA PHE A 130 -17.74 -5.91 19.02
C PHE A 130 -17.47 -6.81 17.81
N TYR A 131 -18.39 -7.73 17.50
CA TYR A 131 -18.26 -8.59 16.34
C TYR A 131 -18.24 -7.81 15.01
N ALA A 132 -18.94 -6.69 14.90
CA ALA A 132 -18.93 -5.89 13.69
C ALA A 132 -17.52 -5.41 13.34
N TYR A 133 -16.76 -4.97 14.35
CA TYR A 133 -15.36 -4.56 14.18
C TYR A 133 -14.47 -5.71 13.74
N TYR A 134 -14.61 -6.88 14.38
CA TYR A 134 -13.90 -8.10 13.97
C TYR A 134 -14.23 -8.49 12.53
N TRP A 135 -15.49 -8.38 12.12
CA TRP A 135 -15.94 -8.72 10.79
C TRP A 135 -15.30 -7.83 9.71
N TYR A 136 -15.28 -6.52 9.93
CA TYR A 136 -14.60 -5.57 9.03
C TYR A 136 -13.09 -5.79 8.98
N TYR A 137 -12.47 -6.03 10.14
CA TYR A 137 -11.05 -6.40 10.23
C TYR A 137 -10.74 -7.65 9.40
N LYS A 138 -11.56 -8.70 9.54
CA LYS A 138 -11.39 -9.97 8.83
C LYS A 138 -11.44 -9.76 7.32
N ILE A 139 -12.41 -8.99 6.83
CA ILE A 139 -12.54 -8.67 5.40
C ILE A 139 -11.32 -7.94 4.87
N GLY A 140 -10.85 -6.90 5.57
CA GLY A 140 -9.69 -6.12 5.13
C GLY A 140 -8.44 -6.99 4.97
N ASN A 141 -8.18 -7.88 5.94
CA ASN A 141 -7.06 -8.83 5.84
C ASN A 141 -7.24 -9.83 4.72
N ARG A 142 -8.45 -10.36 4.54
CA ARG A 142 -8.72 -11.37 3.50
C ARG A 142 -8.58 -10.78 2.09
N LEU A 143 -9.04 -9.55 1.88
CA LEU A 143 -8.83 -8.82 0.63
C LEU A 143 -7.33 -8.61 0.37
N GLN A 144 -6.58 -8.12 1.35
CA GLN A 144 -5.13 -7.92 1.20
C GLN A 144 -4.38 -9.24 0.92
N ALA A 145 -4.72 -10.32 1.62
CA ALA A 145 -4.06 -11.61 1.45
C ALA A 145 -4.31 -12.23 0.06
N ASN A 146 -5.48 -11.98 -0.52
CA ASN A 146 -5.84 -12.49 -1.85
C ASN A 146 -5.49 -11.52 -2.99
N ALA A 147 -5.16 -10.25 -2.72
CA ALA A 147 -4.82 -9.26 -3.74
C ALA A 147 -3.65 -9.70 -4.67
N PRO A 148 -2.56 -10.30 -4.15
CA PRO A 148 -1.46 -10.78 -5.01
C PRO A 148 -1.89 -11.82 -6.02
N ARG A 149 -2.93 -12.63 -5.72
CA ARG A 149 -3.49 -13.61 -6.68
C ARG A 149 -3.93 -12.94 -7.96
N TYR A 150 -4.36 -11.67 -7.89
CA TYR A 150 -4.86 -10.86 -8.99
C TYR A 150 -3.83 -9.88 -9.56
N GLY A 151 -2.58 -9.91 -9.08
CA GLY A 151 -1.55 -8.94 -9.47
C GLY A 151 -1.77 -7.55 -8.84
N LEU A 152 -2.55 -7.48 -7.76
CA LEU A 152 -2.83 -6.25 -7.01
C LEU A 152 -2.00 -6.20 -5.73
N VAL A 153 -1.70 -4.99 -5.26
CA VAL A 153 -1.04 -4.75 -3.97
C VAL A 153 -1.89 -3.75 -3.20
N PHE A 154 -2.46 -4.17 -2.08
CA PHE A 154 -3.20 -3.28 -1.18
C PHE A 154 -2.32 -2.85 -0.01
N GLN A 155 -2.21 -1.54 0.17
CA GLN A 155 -1.51 -0.96 1.30
C GLN A 155 -2.31 -1.13 2.59
N GLU A 156 -3.64 -0.99 2.50
CA GLU A 156 -4.56 -1.09 3.62
C GLU A 156 -4.90 -2.54 3.93
N ASN A 157 -4.85 -2.88 5.23
CA ASN A 157 -5.21 -4.20 5.74
C ASN A 157 -6.37 -4.12 6.73
N GLY A 158 -6.71 -5.25 7.34
CA GLY A 158 -7.74 -5.32 8.37
C GLY A 158 -7.50 -4.38 9.55
N THR A 159 -6.24 -4.19 9.97
CA THR A 159 -5.88 -3.27 11.05
C THR A 159 -6.13 -1.82 10.65
N THR A 160 -5.82 -1.42 9.41
CA THR A 160 -6.13 -0.07 8.90
C THR A 160 -7.64 0.18 8.91
N VAL A 161 -8.43 -0.78 8.45
CA VAL A 161 -9.90 -0.71 8.48
C VAL A 161 -10.41 -0.60 9.91
N LEU A 162 -9.91 -1.45 10.81
CA LEU A 162 -10.27 -1.46 12.23
C LEU A 162 -9.97 -0.14 12.92
N LEU A 163 -8.81 0.46 12.62
CA LEU A 163 -8.40 1.75 13.16
C LEU A 163 -9.38 2.85 12.77
N TRP A 164 -9.75 2.92 11.48
CA TRP A 164 -10.76 3.86 11.02
C TRP A 164 -12.13 3.61 11.65
N GLN A 165 -12.47 2.36 11.93
CA GLN A 165 -13.73 1.99 12.57
C GLN A 165 -13.78 2.40 14.05
N ILE A 166 -12.67 2.31 14.79
CA ILE A 166 -12.62 2.63 16.23
C ILE A 166 -12.30 4.11 16.45
N ILE A 167 -11.17 4.57 15.93
CA ILE A 167 -10.67 5.94 16.17
C ILE A 167 -11.51 6.93 15.39
N GLY A 168 -11.93 6.58 14.17
CA GLY A 168 -12.69 7.50 13.34
C GLY A 168 -14.15 7.68 13.77
N VAL A 169 -14.65 6.90 14.74
CA VAL A 169 -15.92 7.24 15.43
C VAL A 169 -15.77 8.53 16.24
N LEU A 170 -14.57 8.80 16.79
CA LEU A 170 -14.25 10.06 17.46
C LEU A 170 -14.22 11.26 16.49
N LEU A 171 -14.09 11.00 15.19
CA LEU A 171 -14.15 12.00 14.11
C LEU A 171 -15.59 12.18 13.61
N CYS A 172 -16.54 12.35 14.54
CA CYS A 172 -17.97 12.56 14.24
C CYS A 172 -18.59 11.47 13.33
N GLY A 173 -18.13 10.22 13.44
CA GLY A 173 -18.65 9.12 12.62
C GLY A 173 -18.17 9.10 11.15
N LEU A 174 -17.20 9.94 10.78
CA LEU A 174 -16.59 9.89 9.44
C LEU A 174 -15.71 8.65 9.25
N GLY A 175 -15.12 8.12 10.33
CA GLY A 175 -14.26 6.94 10.30
C GLY A 175 -14.85 5.73 9.59
N PRO A 176 -16.04 5.25 10.00
CA PRO A 176 -16.75 4.17 9.31
C PRO A 176 -16.95 4.41 7.81
N ILE A 177 -17.11 5.66 7.37
CA ILE A 177 -17.26 6.00 5.95
C ILE A 177 -15.92 5.81 5.22
N PHE A 178 -14.80 6.24 5.81
CA PHE A 178 -13.47 5.99 5.26
C PHE A 178 -13.11 4.50 5.23
N ALA A 179 -13.40 3.76 6.31
CA ALA A 179 -13.23 2.32 6.36
C ALA A 179 -14.02 1.62 5.24
N MET A 180 -15.28 2.01 5.04
CA MET A 180 -16.10 1.50 3.94
C MET A 180 -15.52 1.86 2.57
N ASN A 181 -15.00 3.08 2.39
CA ASN A 181 -14.36 3.49 1.14
C ASN A 181 -13.16 2.59 0.78
N ILE A 182 -12.31 2.27 1.75
CA ILE A 182 -11.17 1.37 1.57
C ILE A 182 -11.67 -0.01 1.10
N ILE A 183 -12.66 -0.58 1.79
CA ILE A 183 -13.22 -1.89 1.45
C ILE A 183 -13.83 -1.88 0.05
N ILE A 184 -14.61 -0.85 -0.28
CA ILE A 184 -15.24 -0.70 -1.60
C ILE A 184 -14.19 -0.67 -2.71
N ASN A 185 -13.18 0.18 -2.57
CA ASN A 185 -12.15 0.34 -3.60
C ASN A 185 -11.33 -0.94 -3.78
N ASN A 186 -10.91 -1.57 -2.68
CA ASN A 186 -10.16 -2.82 -2.73
C ASN A 186 -11.00 -3.96 -3.33
N THR A 187 -12.28 -4.06 -2.96
CA THR A 187 -13.19 -5.06 -3.52
C THR A 187 -13.45 -4.83 -5.02
N ASN A 188 -13.65 -3.58 -5.44
CA ASN A 188 -13.87 -3.23 -6.85
C ASN A 188 -12.62 -3.51 -7.71
N ALA A 189 -11.43 -3.23 -7.19
CA ALA A 189 -10.18 -3.54 -7.87
C ALA A 189 -10.03 -5.07 -8.07
N MET A 190 -10.26 -5.85 -7.02
CA MET A 190 -10.27 -7.32 -7.13
C MET A 190 -11.35 -7.82 -8.09
N ALA A 191 -12.57 -7.27 -8.02
CA ALA A 191 -13.68 -7.68 -8.88
C ALA A 191 -13.41 -7.38 -10.36
N THR A 192 -12.78 -6.24 -10.66
CA THR A 192 -12.32 -5.91 -12.01
C THR A 192 -11.32 -6.94 -12.50
N ALA A 193 -10.27 -7.22 -11.72
CA ALA A 193 -9.25 -8.20 -12.09
C ALA A 193 -9.82 -9.62 -12.22
N TYR A 194 -10.77 -9.98 -11.35
CA TYR A 194 -11.50 -11.23 -11.38
C TYR A 194 -12.31 -11.39 -12.67
N ASN A 195 -13.13 -10.39 -13.03
CA ASN A 195 -13.95 -10.41 -14.23
C ASN A 195 -13.11 -10.47 -15.52
N ILE A 196 -11.97 -9.76 -15.54
CA ILE A 196 -11.00 -9.83 -16.64
C ILE A 196 -10.51 -11.27 -16.83
N ARG A 197 -10.21 -11.99 -15.74
CA ARG A 197 -9.78 -13.39 -15.82
C ARG A 197 -10.87 -14.35 -16.27
N LEU A 198 -12.13 -14.04 -15.98
CA LEU A 198 -13.28 -14.78 -16.48
C LEU A 198 -13.58 -14.52 -17.98
N GLY A 199 -12.92 -13.56 -18.61
CA GLY A 199 -13.27 -13.10 -19.97
C GLY A 199 -14.60 -12.34 -20.02
N ALA A 200 -15.15 -11.99 -18.86
CA ALA A 200 -16.34 -11.16 -18.75
C ALA A 200 -15.90 -9.69 -18.81
N HIS A 201 -15.82 -9.16 -20.03
CA HIS A 201 -15.66 -7.72 -20.21
C HIS A 201 -16.99 -7.04 -19.86
N ALA A 202 -16.94 -6.12 -18.89
CA ALA A 202 -18.01 -5.16 -18.65
C ALA A 202 -17.93 -4.02 -19.66
#